data_AF-A0A1B6LJU9-F1
#
_entry.id   AF-A0A1B6LJU9-F1
#
_cell.length_a   1.000
_cell.length_b   1.000
_cell.length_c   1.000
_cell.angle_alpha   90.00
_cell.angle_beta   90.00
_cell.angle_gamma   90.00
#
_symmetry.space_group_name_H-M   'P 1'
#
loop_
_entity.id
_entity.type
_entity.pdbx_description
1 polymer ?
#
loop_
_entity_poly.entity_id
_entity_poly.type
_entity_poly.pdbx_seq_one_letter_code
_entity_poly.pdbx_strand_id
1 'polypeptide(L)'
;VVLPEVVCKEGPRDVLYMTLIKGIDRPKRVYFTYLSSKRMFSIKARDLRYSSSNGTVVDEGTKPASLILLGSVDGNILFRYKGKTEILMWNVNSTFKERNFIPVDDGDEGRLPAKVSRGFGGMLWVLEGNYQDYLSNSTGCLGASVVLHPLARP
;
A
#
# COMPACT_ATOMS: atom_id res chain seq x y z
N VAL A 1 3.69 19.61 -6.93
CA VAL A 1 3.20 19.51 -5.53
C VAL A 1 4.40 19.55 -4.62
N VAL A 2 4.51 20.55 -3.76
CA VAL A 2 5.54 20.59 -2.71
C VAL A 2 4.98 19.81 -1.53
N LEU A 3 5.65 18.73 -1.12
CA LEU A 3 5.25 17.99 0.07
C LEU A 3 5.54 18.83 1.31
N PRO A 4 4.64 18.86 2.32
CA PRO A 4 4.86 19.61 3.55
C PRO A 4 6.15 19.18 4.26
N GLU A 5 6.76 20.12 4.98
CA GLU A 5 8.06 19.95 5.63
C GLU A 5 8.12 18.71 6.55
N VAL A 6 7.00 18.34 7.18
CA VAL A 6 6.87 17.13 8.00
C VAL A 6 7.21 15.86 7.23
N VAL A 7 6.85 15.77 5.94
CA VAL A 7 7.18 14.63 5.08
C VAL A 7 8.67 14.65 4.72
N CYS A 8 9.24 15.85 4.61
CA CYS A 8 10.65 16.06 4.26
C CYS A 8 11.62 15.72 5.40
N LYS A 9 11.17 15.77 6.67
CA LYS A 9 11.98 15.53 7.87
C LYS A 9 12.04 14.04 8.29
N GLU A 10 11.21 13.18 7.72
CA GLU A 10 10.97 11.80 8.18
C GLU A 10 11.90 10.73 7.58
N GLY A 11 13.03 11.12 6.98
CA GLY A 11 14.07 10.22 6.49
C GLY A 11 14.33 10.28 4.98
N PRO A 12 15.22 9.42 4.45
CA PRO A 12 15.59 9.42 3.05
C PRO A 12 14.39 9.06 2.17
N ARG A 13 14.10 9.88 1.15
CA ARG A 13 13.00 9.65 0.21
C ARG A 13 13.39 8.55 -0.76
N ASP A 14 13.05 7.32 -0.41
CA ASP A 14 13.30 6.15 -1.25
C ASP A 14 12.11 5.88 -2.18
N VAL A 15 11.32 4.85 -1.92
CA VAL A 15 10.22 4.42 -2.78
C VAL A 15 8.91 4.97 -2.21
N LEU A 16 8.21 5.79 -3.01
CA LEU A 16 6.89 6.30 -2.68
C LEU A 16 5.82 5.24 -2.98
N TYR A 17 5.10 4.82 -1.95
CA TYR A 17 3.87 4.02 -2.09
C TYR A 17 2.65 4.90 -1.86
N MET A 18 1.65 4.78 -2.73
CA MET A 18 0.43 5.56 -2.62
C MET A 18 -0.81 4.81 -3.13
N THR A 19 -1.97 5.13 -2.55
CA THR A 19 -3.26 4.59 -2.98
C THR A 19 -4.37 5.63 -2.83
N LEU A 20 -5.34 5.62 -3.75
CA LEU A 20 -6.49 6.52 -3.74
C LEU A 20 -7.67 5.85 -3.07
N ILE A 21 -8.13 6.38 -1.95
CA ILE A 21 -9.37 5.95 -1.31
C ILE A 21 -10.54 6.76 -1.84
N LYS A 22 -11.54 6.05 -2.36
CA LYS A 22 -12.85 6.58 -2.76
C LYS A 22 -13.88 6.10 -1.72
N GLY A 23 -14.27 6.97 -0.80
CA GLY A 23 -15.42 6.72 0.08
C GLY A 23 -16.70 7.26 -0.56
N ILE A 24 -17.84 6.65 -0.26
CA ILE A 24 -19.16 7.12 -0.73
C ILE A 24 -19.48 8.48 -0.07
N ASP A 25 -19.22 8.61 1.23
CA ASP A 25 -19.60 9.81 2.02
C ASP A 25 -18.42 10.68 2.46
N ARG A 26 -17.25 10.53 1.82
CA ARG A 26 -16.04 11.27 2.22
C ARG A 26 -15.29 11.86 1.03
N PRO A 27 -14.61 13.00 1.22
CA PRO A 27 -13.69 13.52 0.22
C PRO A 27 -12.66 12.44 -0.15
N LYS A 28 -12.42 12.27 -1.45
CA LYS A 28 -11.37 11.36 -1.95
C LYS A 28 -10.04 11.76 -1.35
N ARG A 29 -9.30 10.81 -0.78
CA ARG A 29 -7.98 11.03 -0.17
C ARG A 29 -6.96 10.11 -0.80
N VAL A 30 -5.77 10.65 -1.00
CA VAL A 30 -4.59 9.88 -1.38
C VAL A 30 -3.83 9.58 -0.10
N TYR A 31 -3.67 8.31 0.20
CA TYR A 31 -2.83 7.82 1.28
C TYR A 31 -1.46 7.48 0.71
N PHE A 32 -0.39 7.88 1.36
CA PHE A 32 0.96 7.62 0.88
C PHE A 32 2.00 7.52 2.00
N THR A 33 3.06 6.75 1.74
CA THR A 33 4.21 6.60 2.63
C THR A 33 5.45 6.29 1.80
N TYR A 34 6.62 6.65 2.31
CA TYR A 34 7.90 6.17 1.77
C TYR A 34 8.28 4.86 2.47
N LEU A 35 9.00 3.96 1.78
CA LEU A 35 9.39 2.66 2.33
C LEU A 35 10.20 2.80 3.64
N SER A 36 11.14 3.74 3.66
CA SER A 36 12.00 4.09 4.80
C SER A 36 11.31 4.89 5.90
N SER A 37 10.27 5.68 5.55
CA SER A 37 9.59 6.55 6.50
C SER A 37 8.99 5.73 7.64
N LYS A 38 8.80 6.32 8.82
CA LYS A 38 8.04 5.70 9.92
C LYS A 38 6.57 6.10 9.94
N ARG A 39 6.13 6.97 9.03
CA ARG A 39 4.79 7.58 9.07
C ARG A 39 3.93 7.20 7.89
N MET A 40 2.63 7.17 8.13
CA MET A 40 1.59 7.07 7.13
C MET A 40 0.95 8.44 6.96
N PHE A 41 0.83 8.94 5.73
CA PHE A 41 0.26 10.25 5.46
C PHE A 41 -0.98 10.15 4.57
N SER A 42 -1.82 11.18 4.61
CA SER A 42 -2.86 11.36 3.61
C SER A 42 -3.08 12.82 3.22
N ILE A 43 -3.61 13.03 2.02
CA ILE A 43 -3.97 14.36 1.51
C ILE A 43 -5.30 14.27 0.77
N LYS A 44 -6.12 15.32 0.84
CA LYS A 44 -7.36 15.38 0.05
C LYS A 44 -6.97 15.43 -1.43
N ALA A 45 -7.55 14.56 -2.25
CA ALA A 45 -7.22 14.46 -3.66
C ALA A 45 -7.50 15.76 -4.44
N ARG A 46 -8.45 16.58 -3.97
CA ARG A 46 -8.73 17.91 -4.55
C ARG A 46 -7.57 18.89 -4.36
N ASP A 47 -6.83 18.77 -3.24
CA ASP A 47 -5.72 19.66 -2.90
C ASP A 47 -4.47 19.31 -3.73
N LEU A 48 -4.46 18.16 -4.42
CA LEU A 48 -3.43 17.80 -5.40
C LEU A 48 -3.65 18.43 -6.78
N ARG A 49 -4.89 18.83 -7.11
CA ARG A 49 -5.23 19.40 -8.42
C ARG A 49 -4.75 20.84 -8.57
N TYR A 50 -4.83 21.58 -7.47
CA TYR A 50 -4.31 22.93 -7.39
C TYR A 50 -2.93 22.82 -6.75
N SER A 51 -1.91 23.50 -7.29
CA SER A 51 -0.57 23.55 -6.69
C SER A 51 -0.58 24.40 -5.41
N SER A 52 -1.48 24.08 -4.47
CA SER A 52 -1.56 24.75 -3.18
C SER A 52 -0.44 24.21 -2.31
N SER A 53 0.54 25.07 -2.03
CA SER A 53 1.55 24.85 -1.00
C SER A 53 0.94 24.68 0.41
N ASN A 54 -0.35 25.04 0.58
CA ASN A 54 -1.11 24.90 1.81
C ASN A 54 -1.91 23.60 1.89
N GLY A 55 -1.74 22.66 0.95
CA GLY A 55 -2.37 21.35 1.01
C GLY A 55 -2.06 20.67 2.35
N THR A 56 -3.07 20.53 3.21
CA THR A 56 -2.90 19.98 4.55
C THR A 56 -2.71 18.47 4.45
N VAL A 57 -1.44 18.04 4.42
CA VAL A 57 -1.11 16.63 4.66
C VAL A 57 -1.46 16.32 6.10
N VAL A 58 -2.19 15.22 6.28
CA VAL A 58 -2.54 14.67 7.58
C VAL A 58 -1.61 13.51 7.86
N ASP A 59 -1.09 13.49 9.08
CA ASP A 59 -0.35 12.38 9.62
C ASP A 59 -1.33 11.36 10.22
N GLU A 60 -1.40 10.19 9.62
CA GLU A 60 -2.32 9.11 10.01
C GLU A 60 -1.76 8.28 11.18
N GLY A 61 -0.46 8.38 11.45
CA GLY A 61 0.22 7.69 12.55
C GLY A 61 1.51 6.98 12.15
N THR A 62 2.08 6.28 13.13
CA THR A 62 3.33 5.54 13.01
C THR A 62 3.10 4.14 12.45
N LYS A 63 3.91 3.73 11.49
CA LYS A 63 3.96 2.37 10.95
C LYS A 63 4.63 1.43 11.96
N PRO A 64 4.01 0.28 12.33
CA PRO A 64 4.64 -0.71 13.19
C PRO A 64 5.95 -1.26 12.60
N ALA A 65 5.98 -1.42 11.27
CA ALA A 65 7.16 -1.79 10.50
C ALA A 65 7.07 -1.19 9.08
N SER A 66 8.16 -1.27 8.30
CA SER A 66 8.12 -0.90 6.88
C SER A 66 7.07 -1.74 6.14
N LEU A 67 6.17 -1.06 5.44
CA LEU A 67 5.07 -1.68 4.70
C LEU A 67 4.96 -1.12 3.29
N ILE A 68 4.32 -1.90 2.43
CA ILE A 68 4.13 -1.65 1.01
C ILE A 68 2.62 -1.59 0.75
N LEU A 69 2.14 -0.46 0.23
CA LEU A 69 0.72 -0.32 -0.14
C LEU A 69 0.47 -1.07 -1.44
N LEU A 70 -0.47 -2.02 -1.41
CA LEU A 70 -0.81 -2.86 -2.54
C LEU A 70 -2.00 -2.30 -3.31
N GLY A 71 -2.97 -1.71 -2.61
CA GLY A 71 -4.20 -1.25 -3.24
C GLY A 71 -5.20 -0.67 -2.25
N SER A 72 -6.41 -0.45 -2.71
CA SER A 72 -7.53 -0.05 -1.86
C SER A 72 -8.86 -0.55 -2.41
N VAL A 73 -9.82 -0.75 -1.50
CA VAL A 73 -11.19 -1.17 -1.81
C VAL A 73 -12.13 -0.62 -0.75
N ASP A 74 -13.17 0.10 -1.17
CA ASP A 74 -14.31 0.51 -0.33
C ASP A 74 -13.94 1.08 1.05
N GLY A 75 -12.99 2.02 1.09
CA GLY A 75 -12.53 2.63 2.33
C GLY A 75 -11.47 1.84 3.10
N ASN A 76 -11.00 0.72 2.56
CA ASN A 76 -9.93 -0.08 3.11
C ASN A 76 -8.67 0.03 2.25
N ILE A 77 -7.51 0.00 2.90
CA ILE A 77 -6.20 -0.07 2.28
C ILE A 77 -5.67 -1.48 2.46
N LEU A 78 -5.24 -2.10 1.35
CA LEU A 78 -4.51 -3.36 1.40
C LEU A 78 -3.02 -3.09 1.32
N PHE A 79 -2.27 -3.77 2.18
CA PHE A 79 -0.83 -3.61 2.28
C PHE A 79 -0.19 -4.92 2.75
N ARG A 80 1.14 -4.97 2.67
CA ARG A 80 1.93 -6.02 3.32
C ARG A 80 3.13 -5.42 4.02
N TYR A 81 3.68 -6.10 4.99
CA TYR A 81 4.99 -5.73 5.53
C TYR A 81 6.10 -6.05 4.54
N LYS A 82 7.19 -5.28 4.61
CA LYS A 82 8.37 -5.48 3.77
C LYS A 82 8.89 -6.91 3.94
N GLY A 83 9.02 -7.63 2.82
CA GLY A 83 9.52 -9.01 2.80
C GLY A 83 8.52 -10.06 3.32
N LYS A 84 7.28 -9.69 3.63
CA LYS A 84 6.21 -10.63 3.99
C LYS A 84 5.29 -10.88 2.80
N THR A 85 4.76 -12.10 2.73
CA THR A 85 3.79 -12.58 1.72
C THR A 85 2.37 -12.22 2.11
N GLU A 86 2.06 -12.24 3.40
CA GLU A 86 0.77 -11.90 3.98
C GLU A 86 0.25 -10.53 3.52
N ILE A 87 -1.04 -10.49 3.16
CA ILE A 87 -1.78 -9.27 2.86
C ILE A 87 -2.64 -8.92 4.07
N LEU A 88 -2.43 -7.71 4.56
CA LEU A 88 -3.19 -7.06 5.61
C LEU A 88 -4.10 -6.00 5.03
N MET A 89 -5.22 -5.76 5.71
CA MET A 89 -6.20 -4.74 5.41
C MET A 89 -6.35 -3.77 6.59
N TRP A 90 -6.40 -2.48 6.30
CA TRP A 90 -6.71 -1.45 7.27
C TRP A 90 -7.91 -0.61 6.82
N ASN A 91 -8.91 -0.50 7.69
CA ASN A 91 -10.05 0.40 7.47
C ASN A 91 -9.65 1.82 7.88
N VAL A 92 -9.71 2.76 6.93
CA VAL A 92 -9.28 4.15 7.14
C VAL A 92 -10.17 4.95 8.10
N ASN A 93 -11.30 4.39 8.53
CA ASN A 93 -12.14 4.97 9.58
C ASN A 93 -11.69 4.58 10.99
N SER A 94 -10.77 3.62 11.10
CA SER A 94 -10.15 3.22 12.37
C SER A 94 -8.80 3.90 12.54
N THR A 95 -8.31 4.00 13.78
CA THR A 95 -6.94 4.52 14.03
C THR A 95 -5.90 3.63 13.35
N PHE A 96 -4.86 4.21 12.75
CA PHE A 96 -3.75 3.46 12.16
C PHE A 96 -2.87 2.82 13.26
N LYS A 97 -3.27 1.63 13.71
CA LYS A 97 -2.61 0.84 14.75
C LYS A 97 -2.73 -0.64 14.41
N GLU A 98 -1.71 -1.41 14.76
CA GLU A 98 -1.60 -2.84 14.45
C GLU A 98 -2.82 -3.67 14.86
N ARG A 99 -3.40 -3.38 16.04
CA ARG A 99 -4.64 -4.01 16.51
C ARG A 99 -5.87 -3.85 15.60
N ASN A 100 -5.82 -2.89 14.66
CA ASN A 100 -6.89 -2.62 13.69
C ASN A 100 -6.53 -3.14 12.28
N PHE A 101 -5.42 -3.87 12.14
CA PHE A 101 -5.03 -4.49 10.88
C PHE A 101 -5.60 -5.91 10.84
N ILE A 102 -6.20 -6.25 9.70
CA ILE A 102 -6.93 -7.51 9.52
C ILE A 102 -6.18 -8.33 8.47
N PRO A 103 -5.70 -9.54 8.78
CA PRO A 103 -5.16 -10.46 7.77
C PRO A 103 -6.26 -10.87 6.80
N VAL A 104 -5.98 -10.84 5.50
CA VAL A 104 -6.94 -11.21 4.45
C VAL A 104 -6.41 -12.26 3.47
N ASP A 105 -5.11 -12.50 3.45
CA ASP A 105 -4.45 -13.59 2.71
C ASP A 105 -3.10 -13.86 3.38
N ASP A 106 -2.79 -15.12 3.69
CA ASP A 106 -1.51 -15.50 4.28
C ASP A 106 -0.37 -15.49 3.24
N GLY A 107 -0.72 -15.51 1.95
CA GLY A 107 0.23 -15.59 0.85
C GLY A 107 0.79 -17.01 0.65
N ASP A 108 1.49 -17.21 -0.47
CA ASP A 108 2.28 -18.43 -0.71
C ASP A 108 3.78 -18.15 -0.61
N GLU A 109 4.56 -19.17 -0.27
CA GLU A 109 6.01 -19.07 -0.31
C GLU A 109 6.54 -18.79 -1.73
N GLY A 110 7.58 -17.96 -1.83
CA GLY A 110 8.31 -17.72 -3.08
C GLY A 110 7.80 -16.56 -3.95
N ARG A 111 6.65 -15.95 -3.64
CA ARG A 111 6.20 -14.72 -4.32
C ARG A 111 5.75 -13.66 -3.35
N LEU A 112 5.97 -12.40 -3.72
CA LEU A 112 5.53 -11.26 -2.95
C LEU A 112 4.39 -10.54 -3.67
N PRO A 113 3.28 -10.20 -2.99
CA PRO A 113 2.27 -9.34 -3.56
C PRO A 113 2.84 -7.97 -3.94
N ALA A 114 2.55 -7.53 -5.15
CA ALA A 114 2.98 -6.24 -5.69
C ALA A 114 1.81 -5.27 -5.86
N LYS A 115 0.62 -5.81 -6.17
CA LYS A 115 -0.59 -5.00 -6.39
C LYS A 115 -1.84 -5.76 -5.98
N VAL A 116 -2.81 -5.05 -5.40
CA VAL A 116 -4.19 -5.51 -5.31
C VAL A 116 -5.11 -4.51 -6.02
N SER A 117 -6.03 -5.01 -6.83
CA SER A 117 -7.03 -4.19 -7.52
C SER A 117 -8.35 -4.93 -7.66
N ARG A 118 -9.46 -4.19 -7.77
CA ARG A 118 -10.73 -4.75 -8.23
C ARG A 118 -10.60 -5.19 -9.68
N GLY A 119 -11.11 -6.38 -9.97
CA GLY A 119 -11.23 -6.95 -11.32
C GLY A 119 -12.69 -7.28 -11.66
N PHE A 120 -12.87 -8.22 -12.59
CA PHE A 120 -14.19 -8.63 -13.08
C PHE A 120 -15.09 -9.15 -11.94
N GLY A 121 -16.39 -8.81 -12.00
CA GLY A 121 -17.37 -9.23 -11.00
C GLY A 121 -17.19 -8.61 -9.60
N GLY A 122 -16.34 -7.58 -9.47
CA GLY A 122 -16.06 -6.93 -8.18
C GLY A 122 -15.08 -7.69 -7.29
N MET A 123 -14.57 -8.84 -7.74
CA MET A 123 -13.55 -9.61 -7.04
C MET A 123 -12.23 -8.83 -6.95
N LEU A 124 -11.50 -9.04 -5.87
CA LEU A 124 -10.15 -8.52 -5.72
C LEU A 124 -9.16 -9.48 -6.33
N TRP A 125 -8.21 -8.93 -7.07
CA TRP A 125 -7.14 -9.66 -7.74
C TRP A 125 -5.80 -9.18 -7.21
N VAL A 126 -4.90 -10.15 -6.99
CA VAL A 126 -3.54 -9.97 -6.49
C VAL A 126 -2.58 -10.27 -7.63
N LEU A 127 -1.65 -9.33 -7.85
CA LEU A 127 -0.48 -9.54 -8.68
C LEU A 127 0.70 -9.86 -7.76
N GLU A 128 1.29 -11.04 -7.91
CA GLU A 128 2.46 -11.48 -7.14
C GLU A 128 3.62 -11.79 -8.08
N GLY A 129 4.86 -11.65 -7.59
CA GLY A 129 6.03 -12.08 -8.34
C GLY A 129 7.22 -12.43 -7.47
N ASN A 130 8.16 -13.19 -8.03
CA ASN A 130 9.41 -13.60 -7.37
C ASN A 130 10.54 -12.57 -7.57
N TYR A 131 10.21 -11.27 -7.53
CA TYR A 131 11.16 -10.20 -7.82
C TYR A 131 12.39 -10.22 -6.93
N GLN A 132 12.22 -10.66 -5.68
CA GLN A 132 13.33 -10.80 -4.73
C GLN A 132 14.37 -11.80 -5.25
N ASP A 133 13.93 -12.96 -5.74
CA ASP A 133 14.82 -14.01 -6.27
C ASP A 133 15.49 -13.55 -7.56
N TYR A 134 14.77 -12.80 -8.40
CA TYR A 134 15.32 -12.21 -9.61
C TYR A 134 16.43 -11.20 -9.29
N LEU A 135 16.21 -10.32 -8.31
CA LEU A 135 17.21 -9.34 -7.89
C LEU A 135 18.43 -9.97 -7.21
N SER A 136 18.27 -11.11 -6.53
CA SER A 136 19.37 -11.84 -5.90
C SER A 136 20.04 -12.88 -6.81
N ASN A 137 19.69 -12.95 -8.09
CA ASN A 137 20.16 -13.98 -9.03
C ASN A 137 19.96 -15.42 -8.51
N SER A 138 18.88 -15.65 -7.74
CA SER A 138 18.56 -16.94 -7.13
C SER A 138 17.30 -17.58 -7.72
N THR A 139 16.85 -17.12 -8.90
CA THR A 139 15.72 -17.75 -9.61
C THR A 139 16.08 -19.15 -10.05
N GLY A 140 15.17 -20.10 -9.85
CA GLY A 140 15.30 -21.45 -10.42
C GLY A 140 15.12 -21.47 -11.95
N CYS A 141 15.01 -22.66 -12.53
CA CYS A 141 14.95 -22.88 -13.98
C CYS A 141 13.80 -22.16 -14.72
N LEU A 142 12.77 -21.71 -13.99
CA LEU A 142 11.64 -20.96 -14.53
C LEU A 142 11.90 -19.44 -14.62
N GLY A 143 13.01 -18.95 -14.07
CA GLY A 143 13.38 -17.53 -14.11
C GLY A 143 12.43 -16.61 -13.34
N ALA A 144 12.31 -15.36 -13.82
CA ALA A 144 11.35 -14.41 -13.29
C ALA A 144 9.92 -14.83 -13.65
N SER A 145 9.03 -14.84 -12.65
CA SER A 145 7.64 -15.23 -12.80
C SER A 145 6.71 -14.29 -12.06
N VAL A 146 5.52 -14.10 -12.63
CA VAL A 146 4.45 -13.27 -12.10
C VAL A 146 3.15 -14.06 -12.20
N VAL A 147 2.31 -13.98 -11.18
CA VAL A 147 0.99 -14.63 -11.14
C VAL A 147 -0.07 -13.59 -10.82
N LEU A 148 -1.22 -13.74 -11.47
CA LEU A 148 -2.43 -12.97 -11.20
C LEU A 148 -3.52 -13.94 -10.74
N HIS A 149 -4.04 -13.77 -9.53
CA HIS A 149 -5.06 -14.63 -8.97
C HIS A 149 -6.08 -13.84 -8.14
N PRO A 150 -7.29 -14.38 -7.88
CA PRO A 150 -8.21 -13.80 -6.91
C PRO A 150 -7.61 -13.80 -5.50
N LEU A 151 -7.91 -12.75 -4.70
CA LEU A 151 -7.46 -12.66 -3.30
C LEU A 151 -8.04 -13.78 -2.43
N ALA A 152 -9.29 -14.16 -2.67
CA ALA A 152 -9.87 -15.34 -2.05
C ALA A 152 -9.37 -16.59 -2.80
N ARG A 153 -8.44 -17.33 -2.17
CA ARG A 153 -8.04 -18.66 -2.61
C ARG A 153 -9.16 -19.65 -2.23
N PRO A 154 -9.59 -20.55 -3.13
CA PRO A 154 -10.59 -21.57 -2.82
C PRO A 154 -10.11 -22.59 -1.78
#